data_AF-A0A968HE54-F1
#
_entry.id   AF-A0A968HE54-F1
#
_cell.length_a   1.000
_cell.length_b   1.000
_cell.length_c   1.000
_cell.angle_alpha   90.00
_cell.angle_beta   90.00
_cell.angle_gamma   90.00
#
_symmetry.space_group_name_H-M   'P 1'
#
loop_
_entity.id
_entity.type
_entity.pdbx_description
1 polymer ?
#
loop_
_entity_poly.entity_id
_entity_poly.type
_entity_poly.pdbx_seq_one_letter_code
_entity_poly.pdbx_strand_id
1 'polypeptide(L)'
;MAPNFDGCQPAIAAYAEAARTLQNLSGDLVAMQADLRFSFREQVEPVYREYVDLLLVANPSTQSEQQRYLEQAREAIEALQLAELDNFFREACLNVTPQPLDRLDPRAAALYTIILPDRLEAILSVPGQPMSHYAAPASQTEVEAWVDRTRQSFRRTSFAKERLPLAQELYRWLIQPAEAQLASGNIDTLVFVLDGALREIPMAVLHDGNNYLIERYRIAIAPGLQVLVPAVADNIPRRTSPKALLGGVSEASQGFAPLPGVERELSQIQSRLPAEPF
;
A
#
# COMPACT_ATOMS: atom_id res chain seq x y z
N MET A 1 20.05 -27.85 2.98
CA MET A 1 19.11 -28.94 3.28
C MET A 1 17.73 -28.31 3.18
N ALA A 2 17.02 -28.51 2.06
CA ALA A 2 15.71 -27.89 1.88
C ALA A 2 14.74 -28.47 2.93
N PRO A 3 13.97 -27.65 3.66
CA PRO A 3 13.00 -28.18 4.61
C PRO A 3 11.95 -29.01 3.87
N ASN A 4 11.49 -30.07 4.51
CA ASN A 4 10.52 -31.02 3.98
C ASN A 4 9.13 -30.37 4.04
N PHE A 5 8.51 -30.04 2.90
CA PHE A 5 7.32 -29.18 2.80
C PHE A 5 5.97 -29.92 2.92
N ASP A 6 5.94 -31.22 3.27
CA ASP A 6 4.71 -32.01 3.41
C ASP A 6 3.74 -31.50 4.51
N GLY A 7 4.20 -30.62 5.40
CA GLY A 7 3.39 -30.00 6.46
C GLY A 7 2.67 -28.70 6.09
N CYS A 8 2.89 -28.13 4.89
CA CYS A 8 2.33 -26.81 4.56
C CYS A 8 0.82 -26.82 4.37
N GLN A 9 0.22 -27.87 3.80
CA GLN A 9 -1.23 -27.87 3.54
C GLN A 9 -2.10 -27.86 4.81
N PRO A 10 -1.85 -28.71 5.82
CA PRO A 10 -2.57 -28.63 7.10
C PRO A 10 -2.38 -27.27 7.79
N ALA A 11 -1.17 -26.70 7.73
CA ALA A 11 -0.89 -25.38 8.29
C ALA A 11 -1.68 -24.28 7.57
N ILE A 12 -1.63 -24.23 6.23
CA ILE A 12 -2.39 -23.29 5.41
C ILE A 12 -3.89 -23.35 5.74
N ALA A 13 -4.45 -24.54 5.91
CA ALA A 13 -5.86 -24.71 6.27
C ALA A 13 -6.18 -24.16 7.67
N ALA A 14 -5.35 -24.44 8.67
CA ALA A 14 -5.52 -23.94 10.03
C ALA A 14 -5.40 -22.40 10.11
N TYR A 15 -4.39 -21.83 9.44
CA TYR A 15 -4.22 -20.38 9.37
C TYR A 15 -5.36 -19.70 8.60
N ALA A 16 -5.87 -20.32 7.52
CA ALA A 16 -7.04 -19.81 6.81
C ALA A 16 -8.28 -19.74 7.72
N GLU A 17 -8.50 -20.76 8.56
CA GLU A 17 -9.61 -20.77 9.53
C GLU A 17 -9.42 -19.72 10.63
N ALA A 18 -8.19 -19.57 11.14
CA ALA A 18 -7.86 -18.57 12.15
C ALA A 18 -8.05 -17.14 11.60
N ALA A 19 -7.53 -16.83 10.42
CA ALA A 19 -7.68 -15.55 9.75
C ALA A 19 -9.16 -15.21 9.52
N ARG A 20 -9.95 -16.17 9.01
CA ARG A 20 -11.41 -15.99 8.84
C ARG A 20 -12.13 -15.73 10.17
N THR A 21 -11.73 -16.40 11.24
CA THR A 21 -12.31 -16.20 12.58
C THR A 21 -12.00 -14.79 13.09
N LEU A 22 -10.76 -14.32 12.92
CA LEU A 22 -10.35 -12.97 13.30
C LEU A 22 -11.06 -11.89 12.48
N GLN A 23 -11.26 -12.10 11.18
CA GLN A 23 -12.06 -11.20 10.32
C GLN A 23 -13.50 -11.06 10.82
N ASN A 24 -14.14 -12.16 11.21
CA ASN A 24 -15.51 -12.13 11.71
C ASN A 24 -15.62 -11.45 13.09
N LEU A 25 -14.59 -11.56 13.91
CA LEU A 25 -14.55 -10.98 15.26
C LEU A 25 -14.09 -9.53 15.30
N SER A 26 -13.57 -8.96 14.20
CA SER A 26 -12.97 -7.62 14.20
C SER A 26 -13.95 -6.54 14.67
N GLY A 27 -15.22 -6.62 14.26
CA GLY A 27 -16.26 -5.69 14.70
C GLY A 27 -16.61 -5.79 16.18
N ASP A 28 -16.63 -6.99 16.74
CA ASP A 28 -16.94 -7.25 18.15
C ASP A 28 -15.75 -6.91 19.07
N LEU A 29 -14.52 -7.14 18.62
CA LEU A 29 -13.30 -6.87 19.37
C LEU A 29 -13.05 -5.37 19.55
N VAL A 30 -13.31 -4.56 18.53
CA VAL A 30 -13.11 -3.10 18.57
C VAL A 30 -14.06 -2.42 19.57
N ALA A 31 -15.24 -2.99 19.80
CA ALA A 31 -16.26 -2.44 20.69
C ALA A 31 -15.94 -2.60 22.19
N MET A 32 -14.99 -3.46 22.59
CA MET A 32 -14.93 -3.95 23.97
C MET A 32 -13.78 -3.44 24.85
N GLN A 33 -12.66 -2.86 24.35
CA GLN A 33 -11.59 -2.41 25.27
C GLN A 33 -10.52 -1.45 24.69
N ALA A 34 -9.97 -0.59 25.55
CA ALA A 34 -8.90 0.37 25.21
C ALA A 34 -7.47 -0.22 25.21
N ASP A 35 -7.27 -1.41 25.79
CA ASP A 35 -5.95 -2.07 25.98
C ASP A 35 -5.49 -2.90 24.75
N LEU A 36 -6.28 -2.94 23.67
CA LEU A 36 -6.14 -3.90 22.55
C LEU A 36 -5.01 -3.59 21.54
N ARG A 37 -4.36 -2.43 21.60
CA ARG A 37 -3.31 -2.07 20.61
C ARG A 37 -2.08 -2.98 20.67
N PHE A 38 -1.67 -3.39 21.88
CA PHE A 38 -0.56 -4.32 22.06
C PHE A 38 -0.96 -5.76 21.72
N SER A 39 -2.18 -6.17 22.11
CA SER A 39 -2.74 -7.49 21.74
C SER A 39 -2.84 -7.67 20.23
N PHE A 40 -3.21 -6.64 19.46
CA PHE A 40 -3.30 -6.75 18.00
C PHE A 40 -1.96 -7.12 17.36
N ARG A 41 -0.89 -6.35 17.65
CA ARG A 41 0.43 -6.59 17.06
C ARG A 41 1.06 -7.91 17.50
N GLU A 42 0.76 -8.36 18.73
CA GLU A 42 1.33 -9.58 19.28
C GLU A 42 0.51 -10.85 18.97
N GLN A 43 -0.79 -10.74 18.70
CA GLN A 43 -1.70 -11.89 18.62
C GLN A 43 -2.52 -11.97 17.34
N VAL A 44 -2.80 -10.85 16.67
CA VAL A 44 -3.66 -10.80 15.47
C VAL A 44 -2.82 -10.68 14.21
N GLU A 45 -1.94 -9.67 14.16
CA GLU A 45 -1.05 -9.41 13.01
C GLU A 45 -0.20 -10.64 12.63
N PRO A 46 0.43 -11.38 13.58
CA PRO A 46 1.25 -12.54 13.22
C PRO A 46 0.46 -13.63 12.51
N VAL A 47 -0.82 -13.84 12.85
CA VAL A 47 -1.66 -14.86 12.21
C VAL A 47 -1.82 -14.58 10.72
N TYR A 48 -2.09 -13.33 10.33
CA TYR A 48 -2.19 -12.96 8.92
C TYR A 48 -0.84 -13.06 8.21
N ARG A 49 0.24 -12.57 8.83
CA ARG A 49 1.58 -12.60 8.21
C ARG A 49 2.12 -14.01 8.02
N GLU A 50 1.97 -14.89 9.00
CA GLU A 50 2.36 -16.29 8.92
C GLU A 50 1.50 -17.05 7.91
N TYR A 51 0.20 -16.73 7.81
CA TYR A 51 -0.66 -17.28 6.76
C TYR A 51 -0.15 -16.90 5.35
N VAL A 52 0.16 -15.62 5.15
CA VAL A 52 0.72 -15.12 3.89
C VAL A 52 2.07 -15.77 3.58
N ASP A 53 2.96 -15.87 4.58
CA ASP A 53 4.26 -16.53 4.41
C ASP A 53 4.10 -17.96 3.90
N LEU A 54 3.23 -18.76 4.55
CA LEU A 54 2.92 -20.12 4.15
C LEU A 54 2.39 -20.22 2.71
N LEU A 55 1.54 -19.28 2.30
CA LEU A 55 0.99 -19.24 0.93
C LEU A 55 2.06 -18.90 -0.12
N LEU A 56 2.98 -18.00 0.20
CA LEU A 56 4.03 -17.54 -0.73
C LEU A 56 5.19 -18.52 -0.86
N VAL A 57 5.51 -19.29 0.19
CA VAL A 57 6.54 -20.36 0.12
C VAL A 57 5.99 -21.71 -0.32
N ALA A 58 4.67 -21.85 -0.44
CA ALA A 58 4.06 -23.07 -0.94
C ALA A 58 4.61 -23.41 -2.34
N ASN A 59 4.79 -24.71 -2.61
CA ASN A 59 5.25 -25.19 -3.91
C ASN A 59 4.06 -25.82 -4.68
N PRO A 60 3.21 -25.00 -5.32
CA PRO A 60 2.01 -25.47 -6.00
C PRO A 60 2.37 -26.38 -7.18
N SER A 61 1.60 -27.45 -7.38
CA SER A 61 1.83 -28.40 -8.47
C SER A 61 1.27 -27.91 -9.80
N THR A 62 0.42 -26.87 -9.79
CA THR A 62 -0.24 -26.32 -10.99
C THR A 62 -0.26 -24.80 -10.95
N GLN A 63 -0.33 -24.18 -12.13
CA GLN A 63 -0.46 -22.71 -12.24
C GLN A 63 -1.75 -22.20 -11.58
N SER A 64 -2.87 -22.93 -11.71
CA SER A 64 -4.15 -22.55 -11.08
C SER A 64 -4.06 -22.57 -9.54
N GLU A 65 -3.35 -23.54 -8.98
CA GLU A 65 -3.12 -23.59 -7.53
C GLU A 65 -2.23 -22.42 -7.07
N GLN A 66 -1.19 -22.09 -7.83
CA GLN A 66 -0.35 -20.92 -7.57
C GLN A 66 -1.17 -19.63 -7.57
N GLN A 67 -2.03 -19.43 -8.57
CA GLN A 67 -2.90 -18.26 -8.63
C GLN A 67 -3.83 -18.18 -7.42
N ARG A 68 -4.42 -19.31 -7.00
CA ARG A 68 -5.24 -19.36 -5.80
C ARG A 68 -4.47 -18.96 -4.54
N TYR A 69 -3.21 -19.40 -4.37
CA TYR A 69 -2.40 -18.98 -3.22
C TYR A 69 -2.06 -17.50 -3.26
N LEU A 70 -1.78 -16.93 -4.43
CA LEU A 70 -1.56 -15.49 -4.57
C LEU A 70 -2.82 -14.66 -4.31
N GLU A 71 -3.98 -15.14 -4.75
CA GLU A 71 -5.29 -14.54 -4.42
C GLU A 71 -5.52 -14.54 -2.91
N GLN A 72 -5.31 -15.68 -2.25
CA GLN A 72 -5.46 -15.80 -0.79
C GLN A 72 -4.45 -14.93 -0.03
N ALA A 73 -3.20 -14.83 -0.50
CA ALA A 73 -2.17 -14.00 0.13
C ALA A 73 -2.52 -12.51 0.03
N ARG A 74 -2.98 -12.08 -1.15
CA ARG A 74 -3.49 -10.72 -1.40
C ARG A 74 -4.69 -10.40 -0.52
N GLU A 75 -5.65 -11.32 -0.40
CA GLU A 75 -6.84 -11.14 0.45
C GLU A 75 -6.48 -11.09 1.94
N ALA A 76 -5.54 -11.92 2.39
CA ALA A 76 -5.09 -11.93 3.77
C ALA A 76 -4.37 -10.63 4.15
N ILE A 77 -3.52 -10.07 3.28
CA ILE A 77 -2.86 -8.79 3.57
C ILE A 77 -3.84 -7.61 3.54
N GLU A 78 -4.82 -7.62 2.63
CA GLU A 78 -5.89 -6.62 2.61
C GLU A 78 -6.76 -6.67 3.87
N ALA A 79 -7.06 -7.88 4.34
CA ALA A 79 -7.79 -8.06 5.59
C ALA A 79 -7.00 -7.60 6.82
N LEU A 80 -5.68 -7.83 6.84
CA LEU A 80 -4.81 -7.29 7.87
C LEU A 80 -4.86 -5.75 7.86
N GLN A 81 -4.78 -5.12 6.70
CA GLN A 81 -4.86 -3.66 6.54
C GLN A 81 -6.19 -3.10 7.05
N LEU A 82 -7.31 -3.76 6.72
CA LEU A 82 -8.62 -3.38 7.26
C LEU A 82 -8.67 -3.50 8.79
N ALA A 83 -8.17 -4.61 9.34
CA ALA A 83 -8.13 -4.81 10.78
C ALA A 83 -7.22 -3.80 11.50
N GLU A 84 -6.12 -3.37 10.87
CA GLU A 84 -5.27 -2.26 11.35
C GLU A 84 -6.04 -0.94 11.38
N LEU A 85 -6.81 -0.64 10.33
CA LEU A 85 -7.63 0.57 10.25
C LEU A 85 -8.75 0.58 11.29
N ASP A 86 -9.47 -0.52 11.45
CA ASP A 86 -10.52 -0.67 12.47
C ASP A 86 -9.95 -0.48 13.88
N ASN A 87 -8.79 -1.09 14.16
CA ASN A 87 -8.08 -0.90 15.43
C ASN A 87 -7.58 0.54 15.62
N PHE A 88 -7.16 1.23 14.55
CA PHE A 88 -6.72 2.62 14.61
C PHE A 88 -7.87 3.59 14.88
N PHE A 89 -8.95 3.50 14.09
CA PHE A 89 -10.11 4.39 14.18
C PHE A 89 -11.05 4.04 15.34
N ARG A 90 -10.98 2.82 15.87
CA ARG A 90 -11.90 2.27 16.89
C ARG A 90 -13.36 2.27 16.42
N GLU A 91 -13.57 2.14 15.12
CA GLU A 91 -14.88 2.09 14.50
C GLU A 91 -14.94 0.89 13.56
N ALA A 92 -15.93 0.02 13.76
CA ALA A 92 -16.17 -1.15 12.90
C ALA A 92 -17.02 -0.82 11.66
N CYS A 93 -17.13 0.47 11.30
CA CYS A 93 -18.15 0.97 10.37
C CYS A 93 -17.64 1.18 8.93
N LEU A 94 -16.41 0.75 8.61
CA LEU A 94 -15.90 0.82 7.24
C LEU A 94 -16.58 -0.26 6.36
N ASN A 95 -17.78 0.05 5.89
CA ASN A 95 -18.46 -0.75 4.87
C ASN A 95 -17.80 -0.50 3.50
N VAL A 96 -16.73 -1.25 3.26
CA VAL A 96 -15.94 -1.17 2.05
C VAL A 96 -16.47 -2.19 1.04
N THR A 97 -16.80 -1.76 -0.17
CA THR A 97 -17.18 -2.67 -1.26
C THR A 97 -15.99 -2.83 -2.21
N PRO A 98 -15.36 -4.02 -2.26
CA PRO A 98 -14.24 -4.25 -3.16
C PRO A 98 -14.64 -4.00 -4.61
N GLN A 99 -13.88 -3.14 -5.29
CA GLN A 99 -13.98 -2.98 -6.74
C GLN A 99 -12.72 -3.53 -7.41
N PRO A 100 -12.84 -4.41 -8.41
CA PRO A 100 -11.68 -4.87 -9.17
C PRO A 100 -10.99 -3.68 -9.85
N LEU A 101 -9.68 -3.53 -9.63
CA LEU A 101 -8.91 -2.43 -10.22
C LEU A 101 -9.02 -2.39 -11.75
N ASP A 102 -9.02 -3.57 -12.39
CA ASP A 102 -9.18 -3.73 -13.84
C ASP A 102 -10.46 -3.08 -14.40
N ARG A 103 -11.52 -2.96 -13.59
CA ARG A 103 -12.76 -2.27 -13.98
C ARG A 103 -12.64 -0.75 -13.86
N LEU A 104 -11.84 -0.27 -12.92
CA LEU A 104 -11.64 1.17 -12.67
C LEU A 104 -10.67 1.78 -13.68
N ASP A 105 -9.56 1.08 -13.96
CA ASP A 105 -8.58 1.47 -14.96
C ASP A 105 -7.91 0.22 -15.57
N PRO A 106 -8.22 -0.14 -16.83
CA PRO A 106 -7.64 -1.32 -17.49
C PRO A 106 -6.15 -1.18 -17.81
N ARG A 107 -5.54 -0.01 -17.56
CA ARG A 107 -4.10 0.24 -17.70
C ARG A 107 -3.39 0.46 -16.37
N ALA A 108 -4.08 0.23 -15.25
CA ALA A 108 -3.49 0.27 -13.93
C ALA A 108 -3.05 -1.11 -13.47
N ALA A 109 -1.80 -1.22 -13.00
CA ALA A 109 -1.32 -2.40 -12.28
C ALA A 109 -1.31 -2.12 -10.78
N ALA A 110 -1.60 -3.15 -9.98
CA ALA A 110 -1.45 -3.10 -8.53
C ALA A 110 -0.17 -3.80 -8.09
N LEU A 111 0.60 -3.14 -7.23
CA LEU A 111 1.77 -3.71 -6.59
C LEU A 111 1.57 -3.72 -5.07
N TYR A 112 1.43 -4.92 -4.52
CA TYR A 112 1.32 -5.15 -3.09
C TYR A 112 2.70 -5.44 -2.54
N THR A 113 3.16 -4.68 -1.56
CA THR A 113 4.38 -5.01 -0.81
C THR A 113 4.00 -5.76 0.46
N ILE A 114 4.79 -6.75 0.88
CA ILE A 114 4.55 -7.52 2.09
C ILE A 114 5.90 -7.68 2.81
N ILE A 115 6.01 -7.12 4.01
CA ILE A 115 7.22 -7.20 4.83
C ILE A 115 7.11 -8.44 5.71
N LEU A 116 7.94 -9.44 5.45
CA LEU A 116 8.07 -10.64 6.26
C LEU A 116 9.36 -10.57 7.09
N PRO A 117 9.51 -11.40 8.15
CA PRO A 117 10.65 -11.31 9.05
C PRO A 117 12.01 -11.38 8.34
N ASP A 118 12.12 -12.21 7.30
CA ASP A 118 13.37 -12.51 6.60
C ASP A 118 13.48 -11.92 5.19
N ARG A 119 12.39 -11.39 4.62
CA ARG A 119 12.36 -10.88 3.24
C ARG A 119 11.24 -9.87 2.97
N LEU A 120 11.40 -9.13 1.87
CA LEU A 120 10.39 -8.24 1.32
C LEU A 120 9.77 -8.92 0.11
N GLU A 121 8.48 -9.20 0.17
CA GLU A 121 7.71 -9.78 -0.93
C GLU A 121 6.96 -8.71 -1.69
N ALA A 122 6.74 -8.97 -2.98
CA ALA A 122 5.88 -8.17 -3.83
C ALA A 122 4.94 -9.08 -4.62
N ILE A 123 3.64 -8.76 -4.61
CA ILE A 123 2.64 -9.38 -5.49
C ILE A 123 2.22 -8.34 -6.52
N LEU A 124 2.36 -8.68 -7.81
CA LEU A 124 2.00 -7.84 -8.93
C LEU A 124 0.73 -8.38 -9.60
N SER A 125 -0.26 -7.50 -9.74
CA SER A 125 -1.47 -7.74 -10.53
C SER A 125 -1.48 -6.82 -11.74
N VAL A 126 -1.48 -7.41 -12.93
CA VAL A 126 -1.55 -6.71 -14.21
C VAL A 126 -2.85 -7.13 -14.91
N PRO A 127 -3.69 -6.19 -15.36
CA PRO A 127 -4.95 -6.51 -16.02
C PRO A 127 -4.80 -7.52 -17.15
N GLY A 128 -5.63 -8.57 -17.12
CA GLY A 128 -5.63 -9.63 -18.13
C GLY A 128 -4.42 -10.58 -18.10
N GLN A 129 -3.56 -10.51 -17.09
CA GLN A 129 -2.46 -11.45 -16.88
C GLN A 129 -2.60 -12.20 -15.55
N PRO A 130 -2.06 -13.42 -15.41
CA PRO A 130 -1.93 -14.08 -14.12
C PRO A 130 -1.09 -13.23 -13.16
N MET A 131 -1.45 -13.21 -11.87
CA MET A 131 -0.65 -12.55 -10.85
C MET A 131 0.72 -13.20 -10.75
N SER A 132 1.73 -12.37 -10.53
CA SER A 132 3.10 -12.79 -10.25
C SER A 132 3.50 -12.32 -8.87
N HIS A 133 4.52 -12.96 -8.30
CA HIS A 133 5.15 -12.51 -7.07
C HIS A 133 6.66 -12.71 -7.14
N TYR A 134 7.39 -11.95 -6.34
CA TYR A 134 8.83 -12.05 -6.22
C TYR A 134 9.30 -11.47 -4.88
N ALA A 135 10.41 -12.01 -4.39
CA ALA A 135 11.03 -11.61 -3.13
C ALA A 135 12.33 -10.84 -3.38
N ALA A 136 12.54 -9.79 -2.59
CA ALA A 136 13.84 -9.20 -2.34
C ALA A 136 14.40 -9.75 -1.01
N PRO A 137 15.68 -10.15 -0.95
CA PRO A 137 16.31 -10.65 0.26
C PRO A 137 16.66 -9.49 1.21
N ALA A 138 15.62 -8.85 1.74
CA ALA A 138 15.69 -7.75 2.69
C ALA A 138 14.75 -8.04 3.85
N SER A 139 15.32 -8.36 5.01
CA SER A 139 14.56 -8.63 6.24
C SER A 139 13.75 -7.41 6.69
N GLN A 140 12.75 -7.64 7.54
CA GLN A 140 11.95 -6.56 8.13
C GLN A 140 12.82 -5.45 8.72
N THR A 141 13.82 -5.82 9.53
CA THR A 141 14.75 -4.87 10.16
C THR A 141 15.55 -4.07 9.13
N GLU A 142 15.96 -4.69 8.02
CA GLU A 142 16.68 -4.01 6.95
C GLU A 142 15.78 -3.03 6.19
N VAL A 143 14.52 -3.42 5.92
CA VAL A 143 13.52 -2.56 5.31
C VAL A 143 13.20 -1.36 6.20
N GLU A 144 12.95 -1.58 7.49
CA GLU A 144 12.67 -0.50 8.45
C GLU A 144 13.85 0.47 8.58
N ALA A 145 15.08 -0.06 8.72
CA ALA A 145 16.28 0.76 8.75
C ALA A 145 16.49 1.51 7.43
N TRP A 146 16.13 0.91 6.29
CA TRP A 146 16.16 1.57 4.99
C TRP A 146 15.13 2.71 4.92
N VAL A 147 13.91 2.52 5.42
CA VAL A 147 12.87 3.56 5.49
C VAL A 147 13.38 4.74 6.31
N ASP A 148 13.95 4.49 7.49
CA ASP A 148 14.49 5.54 8.36
C ASP A 148 15.59 6.37 7.68
N ARG A 149 16.55 5.71 7.03
CA ARG A 149 17.60 6.39 6.25
C ARG A 149 17.00 7.20 5.11
N THR A 150 16.02 6.64 4.41
CA THR A 150 15.37 7.28 3.26
C THR A 150 14.60 8.52 3.67
N ARG A 151 13.82 8.46 4.76
CA ARG A 151 13.13 9.63 5.31
C ARG A 151 14.09 10.74 5.71
N GLN A 152 15.22 10.39 6.31
CA GLN A 152 16.27 11.35 6.65
C GLN A 152 16.92 11.97 5.40
N SER A 153 16.96 11.25 4.29
CA SER A 153 17.48 11.73 3.00
C SER A 153 16.57 12.71 2.26
N PHE A 154 15.31 12.88 2.69
CA PHE A 154 14.37 13.85 2.11
C PHE A 154 14.40 15.24 2.76
N ARG A 155 15.39 15.50 3.63
CA ARG A 155 15.60 16.84 4.17
C ARG A 155 15.98 17.79 3.04
N ARG A 156 15.54 19.05 3.13
CA ARG A 156 15.89 20.10 2.14
C ARG A 156 17.40 20.25 1.91
N THR A 157 18.21 19.91 2.90
CA THR A 157 19.67 20.01 2.85
C THR A 157 20.37 18.75 2.33
N SER A 158 19.64 17.67 2.07
CA SER A 158 20.23 16.41 1.62
C SER A 158 20.64 16.45 0.15
N PHE A 159 21.81 15.91 -0.14
CA PHE A 159 22.35 15.89 -1.50
C PHE A 159 21.80 14.71 -2.31
N ALA A 160 21.80 14.84 -3.65
CA ALA A 160 21.37 13.77 -4.54
C ALA A 160 22.18 12.47 -4.33
N LYS A 161 23.47 12.57 -4.00
CA LYS A 161 24.35 11.43 -3.69
C LYS A 161 23.92 10.62 -2.45
N GLU A 162 23.15 11.20 -1.54
CA GLU A 162 22.61 10.50 -0.36
C GLU A 162 21.27 9.85 -0.68
N ARG A 163 20.44 10.52 -1.50
CA ARG A 163 19.06 10.12 -1.80
C ARG A 163 18.95 9.12 -2.95
N LEU A 164 19.73 9.30 -4.02
CA LEU A 164 19.63 8.46 -5.23
C LEU A 164 19.97 6.98 -4.97
N PRO A 165 21.02 6.62 -4.19
CA PRO A 165 21.30 5.23 -3.90
C PRO A 165 20.14 4.54 -3.19
N LEU A 166 19.50 5.22 -2.23
CA LEU A 166 18.33 4.70 -1.51
C LEU A 166 17.15 4.51 -2.47
N ALA A 167 16.83 5.54 -3.28
CA ALA A 167 15.77 5.46 -4.28
C ALA A 167 15.97 4.33 -5.30
N GLN A 168 17.22 4.06 -5.71
CA GLN A 168 17.58 2.98 -6.62
C GLN A 168 17.51 1.60 -5.96
N GLU A 169 17.83 1.51 -4.66
CA GLU A 169 17.77 0.27 -3.91
C GLU A 169 16.34 -0.28 -3.83
N LEU A 170 15.37 0.54 -3.44
CA LEU A 170 13.96 0.12 -3.42
C LEU A 170 13.41 -0.09 -4.84
N TYR A 171 13.86 0.68 -5.84
CA TYR A 171 13.53 0.43 -7.24
C TYR A 171 13.94 -0.99 -7.67
N ARG A 172 15.17 -1.40 -7.33
CA ARG A 172 15.68 -2.74 -7.65
C ARG A 172 14.90 -3.84 -6.93
N TRP A 173 14.47 -3.61 -5.69
CA TRP A 173 13.67 -4.59 -4.96
C TRP A 173 12.25 -4.73 -5.52
N LEU A 174 11.60 -3.61 -5.83
CA LEU A 174 10.15 -3.60 -6.10
C LEU A 174 9.80 -3.44 -7.58
N ILE A 175 10.51 -2.64 -8.37
CA ILE A 175 10.07 -2.26 -9.71
C ILE A 175 10.83 -3.04 -10.78
N GLN A 176 12.15 -3.14 -10.64
CA GLN A 176 13.00 -3.80 -11.62
C GLN A 176 12.54 -5.23 -12.00
N PRO A 177 12.12 -6.10 -11.07
CA PRO A 177 11.64 -7.43 -11.41
C PRO A 177 10.31 -7.43 -12.21
N ALA A 178 9.51 -6.37 -12.07
CA ALA A 178 8.21 -6.21 -12.70
C ALA A 178 8.25 -5.52 -14.07
N GLU A 179 9.34 -4.85 -14.45
CA GLU A 179 9.40 -3.99 -15.64
C GLU A 179 8.91 -4.68 -16.92
N ALA A 180 9.28 -5.94 -17.12
CA ALA A 180 8.89 -6.69 -18.31
C ALA A 180 7.37 -6.94 -18.38
N GLN A 181 6.74 -7.28 -17.25
CA GLN A 181 5.28 -7.47 -17.18
C GLN A 181 4.52 -6.15 -17.28
N LEU A 182 5.03 -5.09 -16.64
CA LEU A 182 4.44 -3.75 -16.74
C LEU A 182 4.47 -3.22 -18.17
N ALA A 183 5.58 -3.44 -18.88
CA ALA A 183 5.72 -3.07 -20.28
C ALA A 183 4.80 -3.89 -21.20
N SER A 184 4.74 -5.22 -21.01
CA SER A 184 3.87 -6.08 -21.83
C SER A 184 2.38 -5.79 -21.62
N GLY A 185 1.99 -5.36 -20.41
CA GLY A 185 0.65 -4.93 -20.06
C GLY A 185 0.28 -3.51 -20.52
N ASN A 186 1.21 -2.74 -21.12
CA ASN A 186 1.00 -1.33 -21.50
C ASN A 186 0.51 -0.44 -20.34
N ILE A 187 1.06 -0.68 -19.15
CA ILE A 187 0.66 -0.03 -17.91
C ILE A 187 1.12 1.42 -17.88
N ASP A 188 0.21 2.34 -17.52
CA ASP A 188 0.50 3.75 -17.31
C ASP A 188 0.33 4.20 -15.86
N THR A 189 -0.34 3.38 -15.05
CA THR A 189 -0.68 3.71 -13.66
C THR A 189 -0.21 2.57 -12.75
N LEU A 190 0.56 2.91 -11.73
CA LEU A 190 0.97 1.98 -10.68
C LEU A 190 0.23 2.34 -9.39
N VAL A 191 -0.61 1.43 -8.94
CA VAL A 191 -1.31 1.52 -7.66
C VAL A 191 -0.52 0.71 -6.64
N PHE A 192 0.08 1.39 -5.67
CA PHE A 192 0.81 0.75 -4.59
C PHE A 192 -0.11 0.46 -3.41
N VAL A 193 -0.11 -0.79 -2.96
CA VAL A 193 -0.66 -1.19 -1.67
C VAL A 193 0.51 -1.51 -0.75
N LEU A 194 0.85 -0.54 0.10
CA LEU A 194 2.08 -0.56 0.88
C LEU A 194 1.87 -1.16 2.27
N ASP A 195 2.82 -1.97 2.71
CA ASP A 195 2.82 -2.62 4.03
C ASP A 195 3.79 -1.94 4.99
N GLY A 196 3.40 -1.91 6.28
CA GLY A 196 4.20 -1.40 7.39
C GLY A 196 4.87 -0.06 7.11
N ALA A 197 6.18 0.01 7.40
CA ALA A 197 6.99 1.22 7.30
C ALA A 197 7.12 1.76 5.86
N LEU A 198 6.88 0.95 4.82
CA LEU A 198 6.95 1.43 3.43
C LEU A 198 5.87 2.46 3.11
N ARG A 199 4.78 2.51 3.89
CA ARG A 199 3.74 3.56 3.79
C ARG A 199 4.28 4.96 4.03
N GLU A 200 5.42 5.10 4.70
CA GLU A 200 6.06 6.39 4.97
C GLU A 200 6.87 6.94 3.78
N ILE A 201 7.00 6.16 2.70
CA ILE A 201 7.86 6.49 1.56
C ILE A 201 7.02 6.88 0.34
N PRO A 202 7.25 8.06 -0.26
CA PRO A 202 6.58 8.44 -1.48
C PRO A 202 7.13 7.61 -2.66
N MET A 203 6.33 6.67 -3.18
CA MET A 203 6.80 5.77 -4.26
C MET A 203 7.18 6.49 -5.56
N ALA A 204 6.76 7.75 -5.71
CA ALA A 204 7.19 8.63 -6.80
C ALA A 204 8.70 8.86 -6.88
N VAL A 205 9.43 8.72 -5.77
CA VAL A 205 10.86 9.04 -5.68
C VAL A 205 11.77 7.87 -6.07
N LEU A 206 11.22 6.67 -6.28
CA LEU A 206 12.01 5.52 -6.75
C LEU A 206 12.67 5.89 -8.07
N HIS A 207 13.87 5.39 -8.32
CA HIS A 207 14.70 5.86 -9.43
C HIS A 207 15.38 4.70 -10.13
N ASP A 208 15.28 4.63 -11.46
CA ASP A 208 15.81 3.51 -12.27
C ASP A 208 17.31 3.66 -12.62
N GLY A 209 17.91 4.79 -12.22
CA GLY A 209 19.28 5.17 -12.57
C GLY A 209 19.34 6.34 -13.54
N ASN A 210 18.26 6.57 -14.29
CA ASN A 210 18.11 7.68 -15.23
C ASN A 210 16.93 8.60 -14.90
N ASN A 211 15.77 8.03 -14.56
CA ASN A 211 14.54 8.77 -14.30
C ASN A 211 13.88 8.31 -12.99
N TYR A 212 13.11 9.21 -12.40
CA TYR A 212 12.20 8.90 -11.31
C TYR A 212 10.98 8.13 -11.82
N LEU A 213 10.40 7.30 -10.96
CA LEU A 213 9.26 6.46 -11.29
C LEU A 213 8.04 7.28 -11.74
N ILE A 214 7.83 8.45 -11.13
CA ILE A 214 6.75 9.39 -11.47
C ILE A 214 6.88 9.96 -12.89
N GLU A 215 8.07 9.95 -13.48
CA GLU A 215 8.28 10.40 -14.86
C GLU A 215 7.82 9.34 -15.87
N ARG A 216 7.65 8.09 -15.42
CA ARG A 216 7.24 6.95 -16.26
C ARG A 216 5.80 6.53 -16.04
N TYR A 217 5.29 6.60 -14.81
CA TYR A 217 3.96 6.13 -14.44
C TYR A 217 3.20 7.18 -13.64
N ARG A 218 1.87 7.19 -13.78
CA ARG A 218 0.98 7.78 -12.78
C ARG A 218 1.04 6.90 -11.54
N ILE A 219 1.15 7.52 -10.37
CA ILE A 219 1.31 6.79 -9.12
C ILE A 219 0.12 7.08 -8.22
N ALA A 220 -0.51 6.01 -7.75
CA ALA A 220 -1.53 6.04 -6.72
C ALA A 220 -1.07 5.18 -5.54
N ILE A 221 -1.46 5.57 -4.34
CA ILE A 221 -1.24 4.77 -3.13
C ILE A 221 -2.63 4.47 -2.57
N ALA A 222 -2.92 3.19 -2.37
CA ALA A 222 -4.15 2.72 -1.77
C ALA A 222 -3.82 2.07 -0.42
N PRO A 223 -4.57 2.36 0.67
CA PRO A 223 -4.44 1.63 1.94
C PRO A 223 -4.71 0.14 1.79
N GLY A 224 -5.50 -0.24 0.78
CA GLY A 224 -5.82 -1.56 0.26
C GLY A 224 -6.76 -1.39 -0.94
N LEU A 225 -6.78 -2.30 -1.94
CA LEU A 225 -7.66 -2.10 -3.11
C LEU A 225 -9.13 -2.31 -2.79
N GLN A 226 -9.43 -3.04 -1.71
CA GLN A 226 -10.78 -3.09 -1.17
C GLN A 226 -11.20 -1.67 -0.77
N VAL A 227 -10.33 -0.92 -0.09
CA VAL A 227 -10.52 0.47 0.38
C VAL A 227 -10.31 1.49 -0.75
N LEU A 228 -10.72 1.14 -1.96
CA LEU A 228 -11.06 2.15 -2.94
C LEU A 228 -12.51 2.54 -2.64
N VAL A 229 -12.78 3.83 -2.51
CA VAL A 229 -14.16 4.34 -2.43
C VAL A 229 -14.57 4.74 -3.84
N PRO A 230 -15.35 3.94 -4.58
CA PRO A 230 -16.10 4.47 -5.70
C PRO A 230 -17.58 4.24 -5.42
N ALA A 231 -18.17 5.10 -4.60
CA ALA A 231 -19.60 5.38 -4.69
C ALA A 231 -19.86 6.66 -5.50
N VAL A 232 -18.83 7.49 -5.74
CA VAL A 232 -18.99 8.81 -6.36
C VAL A 232 -18.50 8.85 -7.81
N ALA A 233 -17.54 8.00 -8.20
CA ALA A 233 -16.84 8.11 -9.49
C ALA A 233 -17.75 7.99 -10.73
N ASP A 234 -18.79 7.15 -10.68
CA ASP A 234 -19.70 6.94 -11.82
C ASP A 234 -20.60 8.16 -12.11
N ASN A 235 -20.73 9.10 -11.15
CA ASN A 235 -21.65 10.23 -11.24
C ASN A 235 -20.99 11.59 -10.96
N ILE A 236 -19.66 11.71 -10.88
CA ILE A 236 -19.01 13.03 -10.95
C ILE A 236 -18.92 13.41 -12.44
N PRO A 237 -19.78 14.32 -12.95
CA PRO A 237 -19.57 14.85 -14.29
C PRO A 237 -18.15 15.42 -14.34
N ARG A 238 -17.32 14.94 -15.27
CA ARG A 238 -16.03 15.55 -15.59
C ARG A 238 -16.30 16.97 -16.08
N ARG A 239 -16.39 17.91 -15.14
CA ARG A 239 -16.60 19.32 -15.46
C ARG A 239 -15.36 19.79 -16.19
N THR A 240 -15.55 20.37 -17.37
CA THR A 240 -14.51 21.07 -18.13
C THR A 240 -13.93 22.27 -17.37
N SER A 241 -14.58 22.68 -16.28
CA SER A 241 -14.12 23.73 -15.36
C SER A 241 -14.44 23.31 -13.92
N PRO A 242 -13.55 22.57 -13.23
CA PRO A 242 -13.75 22.26 -11.83
C PRO A 242 -13.76 23.57 -11.03
N LYS A 243 -14.81 23.80 -10.24
CA LYS A 243 -14.78 24.83 -9.20
C LYS A 243 -14.01 24.26 -8.02
N ALA A 244 -12.97 24.95 -7.56
CA ALA A 244 -12.29 24.56 -6.32
C ALA A 244 -12.87 25.28 -5.12
N LEU A 245 -12.86 24.59 -3.98
CA LEU A 245 -12.97 25.21 -2.67
C LEU A 245 -11.55 25.56 -2.22
N LEU A 246 -11.31 26.80 -1.82
CA LEU A 246 -10.02 27.25 -1.30
C LEU A 246 -10.16 27.59 0.17
N GLY A 247 -9.35 26.97 1.01
CA GLY A 247 -9.29 27.25 2.45
C GLY A 247 -7.89 27.00 2.99
N GLY A 248 -7.57 27.62 4.12
CA GLY A 248 -6.28 27.47 4.78
C GLY A 248 -6.28 28.16 6.14
N VAL A 249 -5.33 27.78 7.00
CA VAL A 249 -5.20 28.33 8.36
C VAL A 249 -4.03 29.31 8.39
N SER A 250 -4.32 30.62 8.38
CA SER A 250 -3.29 31.67 8.48
C SER A 250 -3.02 32.10 9.92
N GLU A 251 -4.02 32.02 10.79
CA GLU A 251 -3.92 32.39 12.20
C GLU A 251 -3.20 31.32 13.05
N ALA A 252 -2.67 31.73 14.19
CA ALA A 252 -2.08 30.80 15.16
C ALA A 252 -3.16 29.87 15.73
N SER A 253 -2.88 28.57 15.80
CA SER A 253 -3.82 27.58 16.31
C SER A 253 -3.09 26.39 16.94
N GLN A 254 -3.67 25.81 17.98
CA GLN A 254 -3.16 24.60 18.67
C GLN A 254 -1.66 24.66 19.05
N GLY A 255 -1.15 25.85 19.40
CA GLY A 255 0.26 26.04 19.77
C GLY A 255 1.23 26.19 18.60
N PHE A 256 0.75 26.14 17.36
CA PHE A 256 1.54 26.45 16.18
C PHE A 256 1.54 27.95 15.89
N ALA A 257 2.69 28.46 15.42
CA ALA A 257 2.84 29.85 14.99
C ALA A 257 1.94 30.16 13.78
N PRO A 258 1.52 31.42 13.59
CA PRO A 258 0.70 31.80 12.45
C PRO A 258 1.45 31.57 11.13
N LEU A 259 0.72 31.25 10.07
CA LEU A 259 1.23 30.97 8.73
C LEU A 259 0.74 32.06 7.75
N PRO A 260 1.31 33.28 7.80
CA PRO A 260 0.83 34.41 6.98
C PRO A 260 1.03 34.21 5.47
N GLY A 261 1.85 33.23 5.07
CA GLY A 261 2.00 32.84 3.66
C GLY A 261 0.70 32.31 3.05
N VAL A 262 -0.16 31.69 3.86
CA VAL A 262 -1.41 31.05 3.40
C VAL A 262 -2.32 32.03 2.69
N GLU A 263 -2.54 33.24 3.23
CA GLU A 263 -3.39 34.25 2.59
C GLU A 263 -2.90 34.65 1.21
N ARG A 264 -1.58 34.82 1.08
CA ARG A 264 -0.94 35.15 -0.19
C ARG A 264 -1.06 34.00 -1.19
N GLU A 265 -0.84 32.77 -0.74
CA GLU A 265 -0.94 31.57 -1.57
C GLU A 265 -2.37 31.36 -2.07
N LEU A 266 -3.37 31.47 -1.20
CA LEU A 266 -4.79 31.35 -1.59
C LEU A 266 -5.18 32.41 -2.62
N SER A 267 -4.74 33.67 -2.43
CA SER A 267 -4.97 34.75 -3.40
C SER A 267 -4.34 34.45 -4.76
N GLN A 268 -3.13 33.89 -4.77
CA GLN A 268 -2.44 33.50 -6.01
C GLN A 268 -3.13 32.33 -6.71
N ILE A 269 -3.60 31.33 -5.98
CA ILE A 269 -4.32 30.18 -6.54
C ILE A 269 -5.65 30.63 -7.13
N GLN A 270 -6.43 31.46 -6.41
CA GLN A 270 -7.71 31.99 -6.88
C GLN A 270 -7.58 32.78 -8.18
N SER A 271 -6.45 33.47 -8.40
CA SER A 271 -6.20 34.19 -9.66
C SER A 271 -6.01 33.28 -10.88
N ARG A 272 -5.73 31.99 -10.68
CA ARG A 272 -5.42 31.01 -11.74
C ARG A 272 -6.49 29.95 -11.92
N LEU A 273 -7.38 29.77 -10.94
CA LEU A 273 -8.39 28.72 -10.95
C LEU A 273 -9.72 29.28 -10.43
N PRO A 274 -10.86 29.01 -11.12
CA PRO A 274 -12.18 29.42 -10.64
C PRO A 274 -12.48 28.76 -9.29
N ALA A 275 -12.45 29.56 -8.22
CA ALA A 275 -12.56 29.06 -6.86
C ALA A 275 -13.41 29.95 -5.95
N GLU A 276 -14.12 29.30 -5.02
CA GLU A 276 -14.87 29.95 -3.96
C GLU A 276 -14.06 29.85 -2.64
N PRO A 277 -13.81 30.97 -1.94
CA PRO A 277 -13.09 30.96 -0.68
C PRO A 277 -13.99 30.44 0.45
N PHE A 278 -13.37 29.75 1.42
CA PHE A 278 -13.97 29.32 2.68
C PHE A 278 -13.14 29.80 3.86
#